data_AF-A0A4P7AJ53-F1
#
_entry.id   AF-A0A4P7AJ53-F1
#
_cell.length_a   1.000
_cell.length_b   1.000
_cell.length_c   1.000
_cell.angle_alpha   90.00
_cell.angle_beta   90.00
_cell.angle_gamma   90.00
#
_symmetry.space_group_name_H-M   'P 1'
#
loop_
_entity.id
_entity.type
_entity.pdbx_description
1 polymer ?
#
loop_
_entity_poly.entity_id
_entity_poly.type
_entity_poly.pdbx_seq_one_letter_code
_entity_poly.pdbx_strand_id
1 'polypeptide(L)'
;MLKSIYKLLSESECDQIEFYEPQEGIFRAKNETRIINDVYKISYINNNYKTINFFIVFNKNEFLYKVDNKKTKSWEIDVTNKDSREIEDLIDFYSTKESNMGLTMMKNSMQSNPIRFIDSLDENEINIYVEILKYENLVEQSTTIADYMYFNNFKKFLSEFLPLFL
;
A
#
# COMPACT_ATOMS: atom_id res chain seq x y z
N MET A 1 6.64 13.56 0.48
CA MET A 1 5.98 12.40 1.10
C MET A 1 6.29 12.33 2.59
N LEU A 2 7.50 11.92 3.02
CA LEU A 2 7.84 11.80 4.46
C LEU A 2 7.62 13.10 5.26
N LYS A 3 7.99 14.25 4.70
CA LYS A 3 7.69 15.58 5.31
C LYS A 3 6.20 15.80 5.59
N SER A 4 5.32 15.29 4.73
CA SER A 4 3.87 15.40 4.89
C SER A 4 3.35 14.50 6.01
N ILE A 5 3.93 13.31 6.17
CA ILE A 5 3.65 12.43 7.32
C ILE A 5 4.08 13.11 8.61
N TYR A 6 5.35 13.57 8.68
CA TYR A 6 5.87 14.24 9.88
C TYR A 6 4.99 15.41 10.30
N LYS A 7 4.60 16.25 9.32
CA LYS A 7 3.71 17.38 9.57
C LYS A 7 2.39 16.91 10.19
N LEU A 8 1.72 15.92 9.60
CA LEU A 8 0.44 15.42 10.12
C LEU A 8 0.59 14.82 11.53
N LEU A 9 1.61 13.99 11.76
CA LEU A 9 1.88 13.39 13.08
C LEU A 9 2.14 14.47 14.14
N SER A 10 2.95 15.48 13.81
CA SER A 10 3.27 16.59 14.72
C SER A 10 2.05 17.46 15.02
N GLU A 11 1.21 17.73 14.03
CA GLU A 11 -0.04 18.50 14.20
C GLU A 11 -1.09 17.73 15.01
N SER A 12 -0.94 16.42 15.13
CA SER A 12 -1.87 15.52 15.83
C SER A 12 -1.37 15.10 17.21
N GLU A 13 -0.39 15.81 17.77
CA GLU A 13 0.16 15.58 19.12
C GLU A 13 0.80 14.18 19.31
N CYS A 14 1.22 13.53 18.22
CA CYS A 14 2.01 12.30 18.31
C CYS A 14 3.43 12.59 18.81
N ASP A 15 3.96 11.69 19.64
CA ASP A 15 5.27 11.80 20.27
C ASP A 15 6.27 10.81 19.68
N GLN A 16 7.56 11.02 19.99
CA GLN A 16 8.67 10.12 19.62
C GLN A 16 8.67 9.71 18.14
N ILE A 17 8.41 10.68 17.25
CA ILE A 17 8.32 10.43 15.81
C ILE A 17 9.72 10.20 15.23
N GLU A 18 9.96 8.98 14.75
CA GLU A 18 11.22 8.55 14.17
C GLU A 18 11.03 8.04 12.74
N PHE A 19 11.91 8.50 11.84
CA PHE A 19 12.01 8.01 10.48
C PHE A 19 13.31 7.24 10.32
N TYR A 20 13.19 6.06 9.74
CA TYR A 20 14.34 5.20 9.48
C TYR A 20 14.62 5.17 7.99
N GLU A 21 15.91 5.06 7.65
CA GLU A 21 16.35 4.85 6.28
C GLU A 21 15.75 3.56 5.70
N PRO A 22 15.47 3.52 4.38
CA PRO A 22 14.91 2.35 3.73
C PRO A 22 15.85 1.14 3.85
N GLN A 23 15.27 -0.01 4.19
CA GLN A 23 16.00 -1.27 4.35
C GLN A 23 15.33 -2.41 3.56
N GLU A 24 16.07 -3.51 3.37
CA GLU A 24 15.51 -4.74 2.81
C GLU A 24 14.68 -5.47 3.88
N GLY A 25 13.40 -5.71 3.57
CA GLY A 25 12.52 -6.56 4.37
C GLY A 25 12.51 -7.99 3.84
N ILE A 26 12.86 -8.96 4.68
CA ILE A 26 12.82 -10.38 4.32
C ILE A 26 11.57 -11.02 4.91
N PHE A 27 10.70 -11.53 4.04
CA PHE A 27 9.44 -12.18 4.43
C PHE A 27 9.45 -13.65 4.02
N ARG A 28 9.18 -14.53 4.97
CA ARG A 28 8.99 -15.97 4.70
C ARG A 28 7.52 -16.25 4.47
N ALA A 29 7.15 -16.59 3.24
CA ALA A 29 5.79 -16.96 2.86
C ALA A 29 5.73 -18.45 2.53
N LYS A 30 5.26 -19.28 3.48
CA LYS A 30 5.06 -20.75 3.43
C LYS A 30 6.13 -21.60 2.70
N ASN A 31 6.35 -21.41 1.41
CA ASN A 31 7.32 -22.14 0.59
C ASN A 31 8.39 -21.26 -0.09
N GLU A 32 8.35 -19.93 0.08
CA GLU A 32 9.26 -18.98 -0.59
C GLU A 32 9.72 -17.89 0.38
N THR A 33 10.96 -17.45 0.23
CA THR A 33 11.44 -16.21 0.86
C THR A 33 11.29 -15.09 -0.16
N ARG A 34 10.52 -14.06 0.19
CA ARG A 34 10.40 -12.83 -0.58
C ARG A 34 11.28 -11.77 0.07
N ILE A 35 12.08 -11.10 -0.76
CA ILE A 35 12.85 -9.94 -0.37
C ILE A 35 12.12 -8.73 -0.93
N ILE A 36 11.75 -7.80 -0.06
CA ILE A 36 11.13 -6.53 -0.41
C ILE A 36 12.17 -5.45 -0.16
N ASN A 37 12.57 -4.76 -1.22
CA ASN A 37 13.55 -3.70 -1.12
C ASN A 37 12.87 -2.37 -0.78
N ASP A 38 13.66 -1.43 -0.26
CA ASP A 38 13.23 -0.06 0.02
C ASP A 38 12.04 0.07 1.01
N VAL A 39 12.05 -0.71 2.08
CA VAL A 39 11.04 -0.64 3.15
C VAL A 39 11.38 0.53 4.09
N TYR A 40 10.57 1.57 4.07
CA TYR A 40 10.69 2.72 4.99
C TYR A 40 9.99 2.39 6.31
N LYS A 41 10.68 2.55 7.44
CA LYS A 41 10.04 2.47 8.76
C LYS A 41 9.74 3.87 9.29
N ILE A 42 8.53 4.04 9.80
CA ILE A 42 8.11 5.23 10.56
C ILE A 42 7.59 4.71 11.90
N SER A 43 8.16 5.20 13.00
CA SER A 43 7.74 4.86 14.36
C SER A 43 7.26 6.11 15.08
N TYR A 44 6.19 6.02 15.84
CA TYR A 44 5.72 7.12 16.70
C TYR A 44 4.82 6.58 17.81
N ILE A 45 4.62 7.38 18.86
CA ILE A 45 3.62 7.14 19.90
C ILE A 45 2.40 7.99 19.58
N ASN A 46 1.23 7.35 19.51
CA ASN A 46 -0.02 8.03 19.23
C ASN A 46 -0.68 8.60 20.50
N ASN A 47 -1.80 9.31 20.36
CA ASN A 47 -2.50 9.94 21.49
C ASN A 47 -3.06 8.95 22.53
N ASN A 48 -3.13 7.67 22.18
CA ASN A 48 -3.54 6.59 23.07
C ASN A 48 -2.34 5.88 23.73
N TYR A 49 -1.14 6.47 23.67
CA TYR A 49 0.11 5.93 24.19
C TYR A 49 0.50 4.56 23.58
N LYS A 50 0.01 4.27 22.36
CA LYS A 50 0.43 3.09 21.61
C LYS A 50 1.57 3.44 20.69
N THR A 51 2.56 2.54 20.62
CA THR A 51 3.64 2.62 19.64
C THR A 51 3.12 2.11 18.31
N ILE A 52 3.14 2.96 17.29
CA ILE A 52 2.75 2.63 15.93
C ILE A 52 4.00 2.56 15.07
N ASN A 53 4.16 1.44 14.36
CA ASN A 53 5.26 1.20 13.43
C ASN A 53 4.69 0.94 12.04
N PHE A 54 4.85 1.88 11.13
CA PHE A 54 4.56 1.68 9.72
C PHE A 54 5.79 1.23 8.95
N PHE A 55 5.64 0.14 8.19
CA PHE A 55 6.61 -0.34 7.21
C PHE A 55 6.05 -0.07 5.82
N ILE A 56 6.47 1.03 5.21
CA ILE A 56 5.91 1.54 3.96
C ILE A 56 6.81 1.17 2.79
N VAL A 57 6.21 0.62 1.74
CA VAL A 57 6.88 0.31 0.47
C VAL A 57 6.18 1.06 -0.65
N PHE A 58 6.95 1.73 -1.48
CA PHE A 58 6.47 2.33 -2.73
C PHE A 58 6.75 1.35 -3.85
N ASN A 59 5.69 0.72 -4.37
CA ASN A 59 5.80 -0.22 -5.46
C ASN A 59 6.33 0.52 -6.71
N LYS A 60 7.41 0.01 -7.30
CA LYS A 60 8.08 0.59 -8.48
C LYS A 60 7.70 -0.11 -9.78
N ASN A 61 6.86 -1.13 -9.72
CA ASN A 61 6.51 -1.97 -10.86
C ASN A 61 5.74 -1.13 -11.89
N GLU A 62 6.11 -1.32 -13.15
CA GLU A 62 5.47 -0.69 -14.31
C GLU A 62 4.22 -1.48 -14.72
N PHE A 63 3.28 -1.65 -13.81
CA PHE A 63 2.05 -2.40 -14.07
C PHE A 63 0.82 -1.61 -13.65
N LEU A 64 -0.24 -1.68 -14.46
CA LEU A 64 -1.57 -1.31 -14.03
C LEU A 64 -2.26 -2.56 -13.49
N TYR A 65 -2.78 -2.46 -12.27
CA TYR A 65 -3.47 -3.55 -11.62
C TYR A 65 -4.98 -3.38 -11.74
N LYS A 66 -5.70 -4.50 -11.84
CA LYS A 66 -7.15 -4.57 -11.71
C LYS A 66 -7.49 -5.57 -10.62
N VAL A 67 -7.66 -5.05 -9.42
CA VAL A 67 -7.98 -5.83 -8.22
C VAL A 67 -9.26 -5.29 -7.59
N ASP A 68 -10.15 -6.21 -7.21
CA ASP A 68 -11.45 -5.90 -6.63
C ASP A 68 -11.51 -6.57 -5.26
N ASN A 69 -11.83 -5.81 -4.22
CA ASN A 69 -11.76 -6.23 -2.83
C ASN A 69 -12.65 -7.44 -2.50
N LYS A 70 -13.59 -7.79 -3.37
CA LYS A 70 -14.53 -8.91 -3.20
C LYS A 70 -14.15 -10.16 -4.00
N LYS A 71 -13.19 -10.07 -4.91
CA LYS A 71 -12.85 -11.16 -5.85
C LYS A 71 -11.44 -11.64 -5.66
N THR A 72 -11.24 -12.94 -5.43
CA THR A 72 -9.91 -13.55 -5.18
C THR A 72 -8.88 -13.44 -6.31
N LYS A 73 -9.29 -13.00 -7.52
CA LYS A 73 -8.45 -12.94 -8.71
C LYS A 73 -8.03 -11.51 -9.00
N SER A 74 -6.74 -11.32 -9.20
CA SER A 74 -6.14 -10.07 -9.66
C SER A 74 -5.68 -10.18 -11.11
N TRP A 75 -5.77 -9.08 -11.83
CA TRP A 75 -5.24 -8.94 -13.19
C TRP A 75 -4.26 -7.79 -13.25
N GLU A 76 -3.35 -7.85 -14.21
CA GLU A 76 -2.34 -6.82 -14.43
C GLU A 76 -2.10 -6.60 -15.92
N ILE A 77 -1.52 -5.46 -16.27
CA ILE A 77 -0.97 -5.20 -17.60
C ILE A 77 0.35 -4.46 -17.45
N ASP A 78 1.37 -4.95 -18.15
CA ASP A 78 2.69 -4.34 -18.21
C ASP A 78 2.64 -3.05 -19.05
N VAL A 79 3.09 -1.96 -18.46
CA VAL A 79 3.14 -0.63 -19.08
C VAL A 79 4.57 -0.08 -19.20
N THR A 80 5.60 -0.91 -19.05
CA THR A 80 7.03 -0.52 -19.07
C THR A 80 7.41 0.33 -20.29
N ASN A 81 6.81 0.05 -21.44
CA ASN A 81 7.12 0.73 -22.72
C ASN A 81 6.07 1.75 -23.15
N LYS A 82 5.17 2.17 -22.24
CA LYS A 82 4.09 3.09 -22.55
C LYS A 82 4.40 4.49 -22.05
N ASP A 83 3.99 5.49 -22.83
CA ASP A 83 4.06 6.86 -22.37
C ASP A 83 2.90 7.21 -21.42
N SER A 84 3.00 8.37 -20.77
CA SER A 84 2.01 8.81 -19.79
C SER A 84 0.59 8.95 -20.38
N ARG A 85 0.45 9.36 -21.65
CA ARG A 85 -0.86 9.50 -22.28
C ARG A 85 -1.47 8.12 -22.56
N GLU A 86 -0.67 7.18 -23.06
CA GLU A 86 -1.13 5.80 -23.24
C GLU A 86 -1.57 5.15 -21.92
N ILE A 87 -0.85 5.43 -20.83
CA ILE A 87 -1.21 4.93 -19.50
C ILE A 87 -2.54 5.53 -19.04
N GLU A 88 -2.72 6.85 -19.20
CA GLU A 88 -3.98 7.53 -18.87
C GLU A 88 -5.16 6.99 -19.70
N ASP A 89 -4.97 6.77 -21.00
CA ASP A 89 -5.99 6.21 -21.90
C ASP A 89 -6.39 4.78 -21.46
N LEU A 90 -5.42 3.97 -21.02
CA LEU A 90 -5.71 2.63 -20.46
C LEU A 90 -6.49 2.73 -19.16
N ILE A 91 -6.10 3.64 -18.26
CA ILE A 91 -6.81 3.85 -16.99
C ILE A 91 -8.26 4.24 -17.27
N ASP A 92 -8.51 5.21 -18.14
CA ASP A 92 -9.87 5.66 -18.49
C ASP A 92 -10.70 4.54 -19.14
N PHE A 93 -10.09 3.79 -20.08
CA PHE A 93 -10.76 2.69 -20.76
C PHE A 93 -11.22 1.59 -19.79
N TYR A 94 -10.36 1.17 -18.86
CA TYR A 94 -10.70 0.10 -17.91
C TYR A 94 -11.55 0.59 -16.74
N SER A 95 -11.47 1.87 -16.37
CA SER A 95 -12.33 2.45 -15.33
C SER A 95 -13.79 2.53 -15.78
N THR A 96 -14.04 2.65 -17.08
CA THR A 96 -15.39 2.76 -17.66
C THR A 96 -15.98 1.43 -18.14
N LYS A 97 -15.19 0.34 -18.17
CA LYS A 97 -15.61 -0.95 -18.73
C LYS A 97 -15.21 -2.13 -17.86
N GLU A 98 -16.12 -3.10 -17.70
CA GLU A 98 -15.82 -4.36 -16.99
C GLU A 98 -14.91 -5.34 -17.77
N SER A 99 -14.29 -4.91 -18.86
CA SER A 99 -13.44 -5.77 -19.70
C SER A 99 -12.12 -6.14 -19.02
N ASN A 100 -11.68 -7.39 -19.20
CA ASN A 100 -10.33 -7.85 -18.85
C ASN A 100 -9.48 -8.12 -20.11
N MET A 101 -9.97 -7.75 -21.30
CA MET A 101 -9.28 -8.01 -22.56
C MET A 101 -7.94 -7.27 -22.60
N GLY A 102 -6.84 -8.00 -22.78
CA GLY A 102 -5.49 -7.42 -22.77
C GLY A 102 -4.82 -7.41 -21.39
N LEU A 103 -5.53 -7.77 -20.32
CA LEU A 103 -4.94 -7.99 -19.01
C LEU A 103 -4.49 -9.45 -18.85
N THR A 104 -3.38 -9.65 -18.15
CA THR A 104 -2.87 -10.96 -17.75
C THR A 104 -3.32 -11.29 -16.33
N MET A 105 -3.75 -12.54 -16.10
CA MET A 105 -4.12 -12.99 -14.76
C MET A 105 -2.85 -13.16 -13.91
N MET A 106 -2.85 -12.58 -12.72
CA MET A 106 -1.71 -12.70 -11.82
C MET A 106 -1.61 -14.12 -11.25
N LYS A 107 -0.38 -14.64 -11.15
CA LYS A 107 -0.13 -15.96 -10.51
C LYS A 107 -0.53 -15.95 -9.04
N ASN A 108 -0.28 -14.84 -8.35
CA ASN A 108 -0.67 -14.60 -6.96
C ASN A 108 -1.51 -13.33 -6.89
N SER A 109 -2.65 -13.40 -6.21
CA SER A 109 -3.52 -12.24 -6.01
C SER A 109 -2.83 -11.17 -5.13
N MET A 110 -2.92 -9.89 -5.51
CA MET A 110 -2.41 -8.78 -4.65
C MET A 110 -3.17 -8.69 -3.34
N GLN A 111 -4.38 -9.24 -3.27
CA GLN A 111 -5.20 -9.28 -2.07
C GLN A 111 -4.59 -10.14 -0.96
N SER A 112 -3.54 -10.89 -1.28
CA SER A 112 -2.75 -11.59 -0.27
C SER A 112 -1.76 -10.67 0.45
N ASN A 113 -1.60 -9.39 0.08
CA ASN A 113 -0.42 -8.59 0.40
C ASN A 113 -0.58 -7.26 1.20
N PRO A 114 -1.72 -6.89 1.79
CA PRO A 114 -2.28 -5.59 1.46
C PRO A 114 -1.93 -4.50 2.49
N ILE A 115 -2.42 -4.69 3.70
CA ILE A 115 -2.01 -4.00 4.92
C ILE A 115 -1.92 -5.12 5.93
N ARG A 116 -0.73 -5.41 6.44
CA ARG A 116 -0.57 -6.52 7.38
C ARG A 116 -0.29 -5.97 8.75
N PHE A 117 -1.20 -6.23 9.68
CA PHE A 117 -0.86 -6.22 11.09
C PHE A 117 0.14 -7.35 11.30
N ILE A 118 1.35 -6.96 11.66
CA ILE A 118 2.42 -7.89 11.97
C ILE A 118 2.26 -8.19 13.45
N ASP A 119 2.07 -9.48 13.78
CA ASP A 119 1.94 -9.92 15.16
C ASP A 119 3.13 -9.41 15.99
N SER A 120 2.83 -8.65 17.04
CA SER A 120 3.79 -8.21 18.05
C SER A 120 3.61 -9.05 19.31
N LEU A 121 4.71 -9.28 20.03
CA LEU A 121 4.66 -9.82 21.39
C LEU A 121 4.27 -8.74 22.42
N ASP A 122 4.36 -7.46 22.03
CA ASP A 122 3.95 -6.32 22.85
C ASP A 122 2.55 -5.85 22.46
N GLU A 123 1.65 -5.84 23.44
CA GLU A 123 0.25 -5.40 23.28
C GLU A 123 0.08 -3.88 23.06
N ASN A 124 1.13 -3.11 23.38
CA ASN A 124 1.17 -1.66 23.19
C ASN A 124 1.78 -1.26 21.84
N GLU A 125 2.22 -2.24 21.04
CA GLU A 125 2.85 -2.01 19.75
C GLU A 125 1.96 -2.50 18.60
N ILE A 126 1.73 -1.63 17.62
CA ILE A 126 1.01 -1.95 16.40
C ILE A 126 1.96 -1.82 15.22
N ASN A 127 2.33 -2.95 14.64
CA ASN A 127 3.19 -3.03 13.46
C ASN A 127 2.33 -3.21 12.21
N ILE A 128 2.49 -2.32 11.22
CA ILE A 128 1.65 -2.29 10.03
C ILE A 128 2.52 -2.18 8.78
N TYR A 129 2.52 -3.23 7.95
CA TYR A 129 3.08 -3.16 6.61
C TYR A 129 2.09 -2.52 5.64
N VAL A 130 2.54 -1.58 4.81
CA VAL A 130 1.73 -0.87 3.81
C VAL A 130 2.45 -0.81 2.48
N GLU A 131 1.81 -1.27 1.41
CA GLU A 131 2.29 -1.11 0.04
C GLU A 131 1.46 -0.04 -0.70
N ILE A 132 2.15 0.93 -1.29
CA ILE A 132 1.56 2.03 -2.06
C ILE A 132 1.90 1.81 -3.53
N LEU A 133 0.89 1.70 -4.39
CA LEU A 133 1.08 1.46 -5.81
C LEU A 133 1.67 2.67 -6.53
N LYS A 134 2.42 2.41 -7.61
CA LYS A 134 2.89 3.47 -8.53
C LYS A 134 1.73 4.12 -9.27
N TYR A 135 0.81 3.30 -9.73
CA TYR A 135 -0.36 3.69 -10.51
C TYR A 135 -1.64 3.35 -9.77
N GLU A 136 -2.70 4.11 -10.05
CA GLU A 136 -4.01 3.80 -9.49
C GLU A 136 -4.52 2.47 -10.05
N ASN A 137 -5.19 1.70 -9.20
CA ASN A 137 -5.88 0.50 -9.64
C ASN A 137 -7.01 0.84 -10.60
N LEU A 138 -7.19 -0.03 -11.60
CA LEU A 138 -8.19 0.13 -12.66
C LEU A 138 -9.64 -0.06 -12.19
N VAL A 139 -9.86 -0.41 -10.92
CA VAL A 139 -11.18 -0.56 -10.29
C VAL A 139 -11.18 0.19 -8.97
N GLU A 140 -12.30 0.80 -8.60
CA GLU A 140 -12.42 1.44 -7.31
C GLU A 140 -12.46 0.40 -6.18
N GLN A 141 -11.70 0.66 -5.13
CA GLN A 141 -11.71 -0.16 -3.93
C GLN A 141 -12.79 0.29 -2.96
N SER A 142 -13.33 -0.64 -2.17
CA SER A 142 -14.10 -0.27 -0.98
C SER A 142 -13.25 0.59 -0.07
N THR A 143 -13.79 1.72 0.39
CA THR A 143 -13.11 2.65 1.30
C THR A 143 -13.31 2.27 2.78
N THR A 144 -13.80 1.06 3.06
CA THR A 144 -13.93 0.59 4.44
C THR A 144 -12.58 0.09 4.93
N ILE A 145 -12.17 0.47 6.14
CA ILE A 145 -10.89 0.10 6.76
C ILE A 145 -10.63 -1.41 6.72
N ALA A 146 -11.68 -2.21 6.92
CA ALA A 146 -11.63 -3.67 6.87
C ALA A 146 -11.38 -4.25 5.47
N ASP A 147 -11.60 -3.45 4.41
CA ASP A 147 -11.54 -3.89 3.02
C ASP A 147 -10.33 -3.33 2.25
N TYR A 148 -9.57 -2.34 2.77
CA TYR A 148 -8.46 -1.74 2.03
C TYR A 148 -7.37 -2.78 1.74
N MET A 149 -7.03 -2.92 0.45
CA MET A 149 -6.01 -3.86 0.01
C MET A 149 -4.69 -3.21 -0.39
N TYR A 150 -4.67 -1.92 -0.70
CA TYR A 150 -3.45 -1.16 -0.92
C TYR A 150 -3.87 0.28 -1.11
N PHE A 151 -2.90 1.20 -1.16
CA PHE A 151 -3.21 2.57 -1.54
C PHE A 151 -2.87 2.79 -3.00
N ASN A 152 -3.86 3.21 -3.78
CA ASN A 152 -3.69 3.67 -5.16
C ASN A 152 -2.61 4.76 -5.28
N ASN A 153 -2.49 5.59 -4.24
CA ASN A 153 -1.52 6.66 -4.19
C ASN A 153 -1.25 7.09 -2.73
N PHE A 154 -0.15 7.82 -2.54
CA PHE A 154 0.27 8.34 -1.24
C PHE A 154 -0.74 9.31 -0.59
N LYS A 155 -1.51 10.05 -1.39
CA LYS A 155 -2.48 11.01 -0.86
C LYS A 155 -3.60 10.30 -0.11
N LYS A 156 -4.16 9.22 -0.67
CA LYS A 156 -5.20 8.41 -0.02
C LYS A 156 -4.68 7.78 1.27
N PHE A 157 -3.47 7.23 1.26
CA PHE A 157 -2.83 6.74 2.49
C PHE A 157 -2.81 7.83 3.59
N LEU A 158 -2.35 9.03 3.23
CA LEU A 158 -2.18 10.14 4.17
C LEU A 158 -3.52 10.67 4.71
N SER A 159 -4.57 10.73 3.88
CA SER A 159 -5.85 11.34 4.27
C SER A 159 -6.89 10.37 4.82
N GLU A 160 -6.82 9.08 4.47
CA GLU A 160 -7.87 8.10 4.79
C GLU A 160 -7.40 7.06 5.82
N PHE A 161 -6.11 6.68 5.80
CA PHE A 161 -5.63 5.56 6.61
C PHE A 161 -4.73 5.97 7.77
N LEU A 162 -3.70 6.79 7.53
CA LEU A 162 -2.83 7.27 8.61
C LEU A 162 -3.63 7.94 9.76
N PRO A 163 -4.70 8.72 9.51
CA PRO A 163 -5.50 9.33 10.56
C PRO A 163 -6.13 8.36 11.56
N LEU A 164 -6.27 7.08 11.21
CA LEU A 164 -6.86 6.05 12.06
C LEU A 164 -5.93 5.62 13.21
N PHE A 165 -4.65 5.99 13.13
CA PHE A 165 -3.60 5.58 14.05
C PHE A 165 -2.93 6.77 14.74
N LEU A 166 -3.52 7.97 14.65
CA LEU A 166 -3.09 9.17 15.39
C LEU A 166 -3.51 9.10 16.87
#